data_AF-A0A398CQY1-F1
#
_entry.id   AF-A0A398CQY1-F1
#
_cell.length_a   1.000
_cell.length_b   1.000
_cell.length_c   1.000
_cell.angle_alpha   90.00
_cell.angle_beta   90.00
_cell.angle_gamma   90.00
#
_symmetry.space_group_name_H-M   'P 1'
#
loop_
_entity.id
_entity.type
_entity.pdbx_description
1 polymer ?
#
loop_
_entity_poly.entity_id
_entity_poly.type
_entity_poly.pdbx_seq_one_letter_code
_entity_poly.pdbx_strand_id
1 'polypeptide(L)'
;MQTKAPYIISHSTFPEIEWPNPYIWLSSRGISLNLLPQNKYQLISTTWNSTSIYFYDYAGNIVEFIARHNLNYSSTSPFTSNSLLNISEIGLVVSDVPSTRELLRSRFSIDGYKNNNDCSFAAVGDEDGLFILTAHNRIWLGSNKEAKIYKTEVEIEGAVTKGELIFKDYPYKIIAN
;
A
#
# COMPACT_ATOMS: atom_id res chain seq x y z
N MET A 1 11.80 -14.12 19.04
CA MET A 1 11.40 -12.69 18.98
C MET A 1 10.67 -12.48 17.67
N GLN A 2 9.36 -12.29 17.69
CA GLN A 2 8.55 -12.04 16.49
C GLN A 2 8.49 -10.51 16.33
N THR A 3 9.31 -9.95 15.46
CA THR A 3 9.21 -8.55 15.06
C THR A 3 7.88 -8.38 14.33
N LYS A 4 6.88 -7.79 14.98
CA LYS A 4 5.59 -7.43 14.38
C LYS A 4 5.63 -5.93 14.05
N ALA A 5 5.58 -5.58 12.76
CA ALA A 5 5.45 -4.23 12.17
C ALA A 5 5.81 -4.25 10.67
N PRO A 6 5.20 -3.47 9.73
CA PRO A 6 3.88 -2.84 9.57
C PRO A 6 3.07 -3.44 8.37
N TYR A 7 1.96 -2.82 7.95
CA TYR A 7 1.36 -3.11 6.63
C TYR A 7 2.22 -2.48 5.53
N ILE A 8 2.73 -3.29 4.60
CA ILE A 8 3.60 -2.83 3.51
C ILE A 8 2.93 -3.25 2.19
N ILE A 9 2.42 -2.30 1.42
CA ILE A 9 1.84 -2.61 0.12
C ILE A 9 2.89 -2.29 -0.95
N SER A 10 3.39 -3.31 -1.63
CA SER A 10 4.36 -3.14 -2.70
C SER A 10 3.63 -2.90 -4.01
N HIS A 11 4.01 -1.85 -4.74
CA HIS A 11 3.56 -1.73 -6.12
C HIS A 11 4.23 -2.82 -6.94
N SER A 12 3.47 -3.40 -7.84
CA SER A 12 4.02 -4.30 -8.84
C SER A 12 3.34 -3.91 -10.12
N THR A 13 4.10 -3.53 -11.15
CA THR A 13 3.49 -3.46 -12.46
C THR A 13 3.09 -4.85 -12.87
N PHE A 14 1.80 -5.11 -12.77
CA PHE A 14 1.19 -6.03 -13.69
C PHE A 14 0.63 -5.16 -14.79
N PRO A 15 1.34 -5.06 -15.90
CA PRO A 15 0.74 -4.54 -17.09
C PRO A 15 -0.27 -5.57 -17.56
N GLU A 16 -1.48 -5.57 -17.01
CA GLU A 16 -2.52 -6.48 -17.48
C GLU A 16 -1.99 -7.94 -17.55
N ILE A 17 -1.23 -8.40 -16.55
CA ILE A 17 -0.58 -9.71 -16.69
C ILE A 17 -1.66 -10.76 -16.71
N GLU A 18 -1.66 -11.53 -17.80
CA GLU A 18 -2.22 -12.86 -17.94
C GLU A 18 -2.12 -13.58 -16.59
N TRP A 19 -3.22 -13.55 -15.85
CA TRP A 19 -3.40 -14.50 -14.79
C TRP A 19 -3.08 -15.90 -15.36
N PRO A 20 -2.19 -16.70 -14.74
CA PRO A 20 -1.84 -16.68 -13.31
C PRO A 20 -0.37 -16.38 -12.95
N ASN A 21 0.39 -15.62 -13.74
CA ASN A 21 1.86 -15.53 -13.58
C ASN A 21 2.40 -15.11 -12.18
N PRO A 22 1.94 -14.01 -11.53
CA PRO A 22 2.36 -13.69 -10.15
C PRO A 22 1.99 -14.77 -9.14
N TYR A 23 0.85 -15.42 -9.29
CA TYR A 23 0.44 -16.52 -8.43
C TYR A 23 1.39 -17.71 -8.57
N ILE A 24 1.77 -18.09 -9.79
CA ILE A 24 2.76 -19.15 -10.03
C ILE A 24 4.10 -18.80 -9.39
N TRP A 25 4.55 -17.55 -9.57
CA TRP A 25 5.83 -17.10 -9.01
C TRP A 25 5.85 -17.16 -7.48
N LEU A 26 4.80 -16.68 -6.81
CA LEU A 26 4.66 -16.76 -5.34
C LEU A 26 4.57 -18.22 -4.88
N SER A 27 3.76 -19.03 -5.56
CA SER A 27 3.58 -20.46 -5.22
C SER A 27 4.88 -21.25 -5.35
N SER A 28 5.69 -20.97 -6.37
CA SER A 28 7.02 -21.59 -6.56
C SER A 28 8.01 -21.28 -5.42
N ARG A 29 7.71 -20.24 -4.63
CA ARG A 29 8.48 -19.81 -3.46
C ARG A 29 7.86 -20.26 -2.14
N GLY A 30 6.80 -21.07 -2.19
CA GLY A 30 6.07 -21.50 -1.00
C GLY A 30 5.23 -20.40 -0.35
N ILE A 31 4.93 -19.32 -1.07
CA ILE A 31 4.08 -18.23 -0.59
C ILE A 31 2.65 -18.47 -1.06
N SER A 32 1.71 -18.55 -0.12
CA SER A 32 0.28 -18.68 -0.41
C SER A 32 -0.41 -17.33 -0.44
N LEU A 33 -1.36 -17.18 -1.36
CA LEU A 33 -2.24 -16.01 -1.38
C LEU A 33 -3.28 -16.07 -0.27
N ASN A 34 -3.63 -14.90 0.25
CA ASN A 34 -4.72 -14.72 1.18
C ASN A 34 -6.05 -14.87 0.45
N LEU A 35 -6.98 -15.59 1.08
CA LEU A 35 -8.32 -15.75 0.55
C LEU A 35 -9.17 -14.51 0.87
N LEU A 36 -9.75 -13.93 -0.17
CA LEU A 36 -10.66 -12.79 -0.09
C LEU A 36 -12.12 -13.28 0.07
N PRO A 37 -13.05 -12.39 0.44
CA PRO A 37 -14.47 -12.71 0.44
C PRO A 37 -14.92 -13.35 -0.88
N GLN A 38 -15.91 -14.23 -0.81
CA GLN A 38 -16.44 -14.99 -1.96
C GLN A 38 -15.43 -16.00 -2.55
N ASN A 39 -14.43 -16.43 -1.76
CA ASN A 39 -13.42 -17.43 -2.16
C ASN A 39 -12.59 -17.00 -3.37
N LYS A 40 -12.23 -15.72 -3.44
CA LYS A 40 -11.39 -15.16 -4.52
C LYS A 40 -9.98 -14.91 -4.03
N TYR A 41 -9.00 -14.97 -4.93
CA TYR A 41 -7.62 -14.54 -4.66
C TYR A 41 -7.29 -13.16 -5.22
N GLN A 42 -8.11 -12.68 -6.15
CA GLN A 42 -7.96 -11.37 -6.78
C GLN A 42 -9.08 -10.44 -6.35
N LEU A 43 -8.72 -9.20 -6.10
CA LEU A 43 -9.63 -8.07 -5.96
C LEU A 43 -9.54 -7.21 -7.22
N ILE A 44 -10.64 -7.07 -7.95
CA ILE A 44 -10.73 -6.17 -9.09
C ILE A 44 -11.49 -4.91 -8.63
N SER A 45 -10.85 -3.75 -8.73
CA SER A 45 -11.42 -2.48 -8.27
C SER A 45 -11.67 -1.55 -9.45
N THR A 46 -12.95 -1.28 -9.75
CA THR A 46 -13.34 -0.31 -10.78
C THR A 46 -12.93 1.12 -10.39
N THR A 47 -13.10 1.49 -9.12
CA THR A 47 -12.74 2.84 -8.64
C THR A 47 -11.24 3.08 -8.71
N TRP A 48 -10.44 2.07 -8.38
CA TRP A 48 -8.99 2.17 -8.42
C TRP A 48 -8.39 1.89 -9.81
N ASN A 49 -9.21 1.35 -10.73
CA ASN A 49 -8.79 0.77 -11.99
C ASN A 49 -7.58 -0.16 -11.80
N SER A 50 -7.75 -1.13 -10.88
CA SER A 50 -6.65 -1.99 -10.45
C SER A 50 -7.08 -3.43 -10.20
N THR A 51 -6.09 -4.33 -10.23
CA THR A 51 -6.21 -5.72 -9.78
C THR A 51 -5.20 -6.00 -8.69
N SER A 52 -5.65 -6.49 -7.54
CA SER A 52 -4.81 -6.74 -6.37
C SER A 52 -4.84 -8.19 -5.93
N ILE A 53 -3.70 -8.71 -5.50
CA ILE A 53 -3.58 -9.96 -4.75
C ILE A 53 -2.85 -9.69 -3.44
N TYR A 54 -3.13 -10.48 -2.41
CA TYR A 54 -2.61 -10.28 -1.07
C TYR A 54 -1.95 -11.55 -0.56
N PHE A 55 -0.88 -11.42 0.21
CA PHE A 55 -0.20 -12.52 0.88
C PHE A 55 0.53 -12.01 2.13
N TYR A 56 1.05 -12.94 2.93
CA TYR A 56 1.90 -12.60 4.06
C TYR A 56 3.37 -12.83 3.71
N ASP A 57 4.23 -11.91 4.13
CA ASP A 57 5.67 -12.19 4.19
C ASP A 57 6.03 -13.03 5.43
N TYR A 58 7.31 -13.35 5.59
CA TYR A 58 7.79 -14.15 6.72
C TYR A 58 7.63 -13.46 8.09
N ALA A 59 7.63 -12.12 8.13
CA ALA A 59 7.37 -11.36 9.35
C ALA A 59 5.87 -11.21 9.65
N GLY A 60 5.01 -11.65 8.73
CA GLY A 60 3.57 -11.48 8.79
C GLY A 60 3.11 -10.09 8.39
N ASN A 61 3.91 -9.33 7.66
CA ASN A 61 3.40 -8.12 7.01
C ASN A 61 2.41 -8.55 5.92
N ILE A 62 1.43 -7.70 5.67
CA ILE A 62 0.52 -7.93 4.55
C ILE A 62 1.08 -7.20 3.38
N VAL A 63 1.42 -8.01 2.38
CA VAL A 63 1.95 -7.57 1.11
C VAL A 63 0.82 -7.67 0.11
N GLU A 64 0.55 -6.54 -0.53
CA GLU A 64 -0.28 -6.47 -1.70
C GLU A 64 0.60 -6.32 -2.92
N PHE A 65 0.21 -7.01 -3.98
CA PHE A 65 0.70 -6.86 -5.33
C PHE A 65 -0.44 -6.23 -6.11
N ILE A 66 -0.30 -4.95 -6.44
CA ILE A 66 -1.34 -4.15 -7.10
C ILE A 66 -0.96 -3.77 -8.52
N ALA A 67 -1.76 -4.23 -9.48
CA ALA A 67 -1.74 -3.87 -10.89
C ALA A 67 -2.55 -2.60 -11.11
N ARG A 68 -1.95 -1.46 -11.48
CA ARG A 68 -2.72 -0.27 -11.89
C ARG A 68 -2.85 -0.24 -13.41
N HIS A 69 -4.07 -0.28 -13.91
CA HIS A 69 -4.35 -0.32 -15.36
C HIS A 69 -4.26 1.06 -16.03
N ASN A 70 -4.10 2.12 -15.24
CA ASN A 70 -3.82 3.47 -15.75
C ASN A 70 -2.34 3.69 -16.10
N LEU A 71 -1.46 2.88 -15.52
CA LEU A 71 -0.02 2.99 -15.78
C LEU A 71 0.31 2.19 -17.04
N ASN A 72 0.85 2.87 -18.05
CA ASN A 72 1.21 2.28 -19.35
C ASN A 72 2.50 1.45 -19.26
N TYR A 73 2.47 0.40 -18.46
CA TYR A 73 3.47 -0.64 -18.51
C TYR A 73 2.94 -1.75 -19.41
N SER A 74 3.80 -2.38 -20.20
CA SER A 74 3.52 -3.61 -20.93
C SER A 74 4.77 -4.48 -20.94
N SER A 75 4.62 -5.76 -20.58
CA SER A 75 5.71 -6.72 -20.59
C SER A 75 5.18 -8.08 -20.99
N THR A 76 5.84 -8.70 -21.95
CA THR A 76 5.59 -10.07 -22.40
C THR A 76 6.50 -11.08 -21.69
N SER A 77 7.38 -10.61 -20.79
CA SER A 77 8.30 -11.48 -20.05
C SER A 77 7.60 -12.16 -18.87
N PRO A 78 7.99 -13.39 -18.49
CA PRO A 78 7.51 -14.03 -17.27
C PRO A 78 7.72 -13.15 -16.03
N PHE A 79 6.78 -13.20 -15.09
CA PHE A 79 6.89 -12.44 -13.85
C PHE A 79 8.11 -12.88 -13.02
N THR A 80 8.90 -11.90 -12.60
CA THR A 80 10.04 -12.09 -11.69
C THR A 80 10.08 -10.96 -10.65
N SER A 81 11.02 -11.00 -9.72
CA SER A 81 11.25 -9.86 -8.81
C SER A 81 11.57 -8.56 -9.54
N ASN A 82 12.12 -8.63 -10.76
CA ASN A 82 12.41 -7.44 -11.58
C ASN A 82 11.15 -6.83 -12.21
N SER A 83 10.00 -7.49 -12.09
CA SER A 83 8.70 -6.97 -12.50
C SER A 83 8.06 -6.06 -11.43
N LEU A 84 8.65 -6.00 -10.22
CA LEU A 84 8.26 -5.08 -9.16
C LEU A 84 8.89 -3.70 -9.45
N LEU A 85 8.10 -2.63 -9.42
CA LEU A 85 8.61 -1.29 -9.75
C LEU A 85 9.04 -0.49 -8.53
N ASN A 86 8.14 -0.40 -7.55
CA ASN A 86 8.27 0.51 -6.42
C ASN A 86 7.38 0.06 -5.27
N ILE A 87 7.47 0.76 -4.13
CA ILE A 87 6.49 0.66 -3.05
C ILE A 87 5.51 1.81 -3.29
N SER A 88 4.30 1.52 -3.78
CA SER A 88 3.31 2.57 -4.09
C SER A 88 2.39 2.87 -2.93
N GLU A 89 2.32 2.03 -1.89
CA GLU A 89 1.39 2.27 -0.80
C GLU A 89 1.99 1.85 0.55
N ILE A 90 1.82 2.68 1.58
CA ILE A 90 2.24 2.35 2.94
C ILE A 90 1.14 2.69 3.93
N GLY A 91 0.82 1.73 4.81
CA GLY A 91 -0.24 1.90 5.79
C GLY A 91 0.22 2.69 7.02
N LEU A 92 -0.51 3.76 7.36
CA LEU A 92 -0.31 4.53 8.59
C LEU A 92 -1.59 4.56 9.41
N VAL A 93 -1.53 4.04 10.63
CA VAL A 93 -2.67 4.04 11.56
C VAL A 93 -2.66 5.33 12.36
N VAL A 94 -3.75 6.09 12.30
CA VAL A 94 -3.89 7.38 12.98
C VAL A 94 -5.26 7.51 13.65
N SER A 95 -5.34 8.26 14.74
CA SER A 95 -6.58 8.53 15.47
C SER A 95 -7.50 9.50 14.74
N ASP A 96 -6.93 10.41 13.93
CA ASP A 96 -7.66 11.42 13.16
C ASP A 96 -7.12 11.46 11.72
N VAL A 97 -7.84 10.79 10.82
CA VAL A 97 -7.51 10.71 9.39
C VAL A 97 -7.64 12.09 8.70
N PRO A 98 -8.75 12.84 8.86
CA PRO A 98 -8.86 14.20 8.30
C PRO A 98 -7.71 15.14 8.71
N SER A 99 -7.37 15.20 9.99
CA SER A 99 -6.28 16.07 10.47
C SER A 99 -4.92 15.62 9.94
N THR A 100 -4.69 14.31 9.85
CA THR A 100 -3.45 13.76 9.27
C THR A 100 -3.33 14.08 7.77
N ARG A 101 -4.43 13.98 7.02
CA ARG A 101 -4.45 14.37 5.60
C ARG A 101 -4.12 15.85 5.43
N GLU A 102 -4.71 16.72 6.25
CA GLU A 102 -4.41 18.15 6.23
C GLU A 102 -2.95 18.45 6.59
N LEU A 103 -2.37 17.71 7.54
CA LEU A 103 -0.96 17.82 7.88
C LEU A 103 -0.05 17.46 6.70
N LEU A 104 -0.32 16.36 6.00
CA LEU A 104 0.46 15.96 4.81
C LEU A 104 0.33 16.98 3.68
N ARG A 105 -0.88 17.49 3.45
CA ARG A 105 -1.14 18.55 2.47
C ARG A 105 -0.38 19.83 2.82
N SER A 106 -0.53 20.33 4.03
CA SER A 106 0.13 21.58 4.45
C SER A 106 1.66 21.48 4.49
N ARG A 107 2.21 20.32 4.85
CA ARG A 107 3.66 20.14 5.03
C ARG A 107 4.41 19.85 3.73
N PHE A 108 3.81 19.06 2.85
CA PHE A 108 4.47 18.51 1.66
C PHE A 108 3.74 18.82 0.34
N SER A 109 2.57 19.47 0.40
CA SER A 109 1.68 19.70 -0.74
C SER A 109 1.19 18.39 -1.38
N ILE A 110 0.95 17.36 -0.55
CA ILE A 110 0.45 16.06 -0.99
C ILE A 110 -1.06 15.99 -0.69
N ASP A 111 -1.86 15.97 -1.75
CA ASP A 111 -3.33 15.93 -1.65
C ASP A 111 -3.86 14.51 -1.48
N GLY A 112 -5.12 14.40 -1.05
CA GLY A 112 -5.78 13.11 -0.96
C GLY A 112 -6.12 12.54 -2.35
N TYR A 113 -5.94 11.23 -2.53
CA TYR A 113 -6.21 10.52 -3.76
C TYR A 113 -7.64 9.95 -3.83
N LYS A 114 -8.33 10.14 -4.95
CA LYS A 114 -9.72 9.69 -5.21
C LYS A 114 -10.68 10.08 -4.06
N ASN A 115 -11.74 9.30 -3.82
CA ASN A 115 -12.71 9.56 -2.74
C ASN A 115 -12.03 9.51 -1.37
N ASN A 116 -11.54 10.66 -0.91
CA ASN A 116 -10.74 10.84 0.29
C ASN A 116 -11.53 11.50 1.45
N ASN A 117 -12.86 11.59 1.34
CA ASN A 117 -13.73 12.31 2.29
C ASN A 117 -14.13 11.48 3.53
N ASP A 118 -13.66 10.23 3.67
CA ASP A 118 -13.96 9.37 4.83
C ASP A 118 -13.14 9.81 6.05
N CYS A 119 -13.77 9.82 7.23
CA CYS A 119 -13.16 10.18 8.51
C CYS A 119 -12.29 9.04 9.09
N SER A 120 -12.41 7.82 8.56
CA SER A 120 -11.78 6.61 9.07
C SER A 120 -10.77 5.99 8.09
N PHE A 121 -10.70 6.50 6.86
CA PHE A 121 -9.80 6.01 5.82
C PHE A 121 -9.51 7.11 4.80
N ALA A 122 -8.26 7.25 4.37
CA ALA A 122 -7.92 8.08 3.22
C ALA A 122 -6.65 7.58 2.54
N ALA A 123 -6.64 7.63 1.21
CA ALA A 123 -5.40 7.55 0.45
C ALA A 123 -4.87 8.97 0.20
N VAL A 124 -3.57 9.21 0.36
CA VAL A 124 -2.95 10.53 0.22
C VAL A 124 -1.68 10.40 -0.63
N GLY A 125 -1.62 11.11 -1.76
CA GLY A 125 -0.57 10.99 -2.78
C GLY A 125 -1.13 10.70 -4.17
N ASP A 126 -0.38 9.95 -4.97
CA ASP A 126 -0.74 9.55 -6.33
C ASP A 126 -0.40 8.07 -6.59
N GLU A 127 -0.59 7.60 -7.82
CA GLU A 127 -0.44 6.19 -8.16
C GLU A 127 0.99 5.64 -7.96
N ASP A 128 2.00 6.51 -7.92
CA ASP A 128 3.41 6.17 -7.68
C ASP A 128 3.75 6.12 -6.18
N GLY A 129 2.99 6.83 -5.33
CA GLY A 129 3.19 6.80 -3.88
C GLY A 129 1.98 7.30 -3.08
N LEU A 130 1.38 6.41 -2.29
CA LEU A 130 0.26 6.70 -1.40
C LEU A 130 0.58 6.38 0.05
N PHE A 131 0.20 7.29 0.94
CA PHE A 131 -0.07 6.97 2.33
C PHE A 131 -1.50 6.46 2.45
N ILE A 132 -1.68 5.24 2.94
CA ILE A 132 -2.98 4.67 3.27
C ILE A 132 -3.24 4.92 4.75
N LEU A 133 -3.95 6.00 5.03
CA LEU A 133 -4.35 6.41 6.37
C LEU A 133 -5.56 5.59 6.81
N THR A 134 -5.52 5.05 8.03
CA THR A 134 -6.66 4.33 8.58
C THR A 134 -6.83 4.58 10.08
N ALA A 135 -8.08 4.67 10.52
CA ALA A 135 -8.42 4.71 11.93
C ALA A 135 -8.11 3.37 12.63
N HIS A 136 -7.96 3.43 13.96
CA HIS A 136 -7.76 2.23 14.78
C HIS A 136 -8.83 1.16 14.56
N ASN A 137 -8.46 -0.10 14.78
CA ASN A 137 -9.36 -1.27 14.81
C ASN A 137 -10.05 -1.59 13.48
N ARG A 138 -9.70 -0.94 12.37
CA ARG A 138 -10.09 -1.40 11.04
C ARG A 138 -9.31 -2.65 10.68
N ILE A 139 -10.01 -3.63 10.11
CA ILE A 139 -9.36 -4.77 9.48
C ILE A 139 -8.89 -4.30 8.12
N TRP A 140 -7.61 -4.51 7.81
CA TRP A 140 -7.15 -4.16 6.49
C TRP A 140 -7.58 -5.18 5.46
N LEU A 141 -7.82 -4.67 4.27
CA LEU A 141 -8.18 -5.46 3.12
C LEU A 141 -7.11 -6.51 2.81
N GLY A 142 -7.55 -7.67 2.31
CA GLY A 142 -6.65 -8.78 2.02
C GLY A 142 -6.17 -9.54 3.24
N SER A 143 -6.76 -9.32 4.42
CA SER A 143 -6.32 -9.95 5.66
C SER A 143 -7.41 -10.07 6.72
N ASN A 144 -7.03 -10.66 7.86
CA ASN A 144 -7.81 -10.69 9.09
C ASN A 144 -7.13 -9.91 10.23
N LYS A 145 -6.16 -9.03 9.92
CA LYS A 145 -5.40 -8.29 10.93
C LYS A 145 -5.96 -6.89 11.11
N GLU A 146 -6.06 -6.51 12.38
CA GLU A 146 -6.43 -5.16 12.79
C GLU A 146 -5.29 -4.19 12.56
N ALA A 147 -5.65 -2.95 12.22
CA ALA A 147 -4.77 -1.81 12.14
C ALA A 147 -4.14 -1.48 13.50
N LYS A 148 -2.82 -1.59 13.58
CA LYS A 148 -2.01 -1.27 14.75
C LYS A 148 -0.88 -0.33 14.39
N ILE A 149 -0.51 0.53 15.34
CA ILE A 149 0.61 1.46 15.21
C ILE A 149 1.92 0.67 15.33
N TYR A 150 2.82 0.93 14.40
CA TYR A 150 4.18 0.41 14.40
C TYR A 150 5.16 1.50 14.01
N LYS A 151 6.44 1.39 14.41
CA LYS A 151 7.45 2.35 13.98
C LYS A 151 7.61 2.28 12.45
N THR A 152 7.48 3.42 11.78
CA THR A 152 7.57 3.51 10.32
C THR A 152 8.35 4.76 9.94
N GLU A 153 9.36 4.59 9.08
CA GLU A 153 10.11 5.68 8.48
C GLU A 153 9.96 5.58 6.97
N VAL A 154 9.58 6.67 6.32
CA VAL A 154 9.31 6.71 4.88
C VAL A 154 10.10 7.86 4.27
N GLU A 155 10.85 7.55 3.23
CA GLU A 155 11.53 8.52 2.39
C GLU A 155 10.75 8.64 1.09
N ILE A 156 10.39 9.87 0.72
CA ILE A 156 9.60 10.17 -0.48
C ILE A 156 10.36 11.13 -1.39
N GLU A 157 10.18 10.94 -2.69
CA GLU A 157 10.71 11.80 -3.74
C GLU A 157 9.56 12.57 -4.42
N GLY A 158 9.87 13.69 -5.07
CA GLY A 158 8.91 14.44 -5.89
C GLY A 158 7.96 15.36 -5.10
N ALA A 159 8.08 15.43 -3.77
CA ALA A 159 7.31 16.38 -2.98
C ALA A 159 7.70 17.84 -3.29
N VAL A 160 6.70 18.73 -3.32
CA VAL A 160 6.92 20.16 -3.60
C VAL A 160 7.79 20.81 -2.53
N THR A 161 7.56 20.43 -1.27
CA THR A 161 8.30 20.96 -0.12
C THR A 161 9.16 19.87 0.47
N LYS A 162 10.47 20.13 0.60
CA LYS A 162 11.43 19.19 1.18
C LYS A 162 11.44 19.24 2.72
N GLY A 163 12.11 18.25 3.30
CA GLY A 163 12.46 18.17 4.71
C GLY A 163 11.69 17.09 5.46
N GLU A 164 11.78 17.17 6.79
CA GLU A 164 11.29 16.11 7.67
C GLU A 164 9.94 16.47 8.31
N LEU A 165 9.12 15.45 8.54
CA LEU A 165 7.95 15.47 9.40
C LEU A 165 8.03 14.31 10.39
N ILE A 166 8.15 14.64 11.67
CA ILE A 166 8.05 13.68 12.78
C ILE A 166 6.68 13.85 13.42
N PHE A 167 5.94 12.76 13.52
CA PHE A 167 4.64 12.77 14.17
C PHE A 167 4.81 12.78 15.69
N LYS A 168 4.08 13.67 16.39
CA LYS A 168 4.20 13.79 17.86
C LYS A 168 3.59 12.58 18.59
N ASP A 169 2.46 12.09 18.09
CA ASP A 169 1.66 11.05 18.74
C ASP A 169 1.92 9.65 18.16
N TYR A 170 2.77 9.55 17.14
CA TYR A 170 3.05 8.30 16.43
C TYR A 170 4.55 8.12 16.21
N PRO A 171 5.05 6.87 16.21
CA PRO A 171 6.43 6.56 15.86
C PRO A 171 6.65 6.61 14.34
N TYR A 172 6.14 7.66 13.69
CA TYR A 172 6.23 7.87 12.25
C TYR A 172 7.18 9.01 11.92
N LYS A 173 7.97 8.80 10.89
CA LYS A 173 8.86 9.80 10.31
C LYS A 173 8.71 9.79 8.79
N ILE A 174 8.51 10.95 8.19
CA ILE A 174 8.49 11.14 6.74
C ILE A 174 9.61 12.10 6.36
N ILE A 175 10.45 11.70 5.42
CA ILE A 175 11.51 12.52 4.84
C ILE A 175 11.15 12.78 3.38
N ALA A 176 11.04 14.06 3.00
CA ALA A 176 10.83 14.47 1.62
C ALA A 176 12.12 15.08 1.04
N ASN A 177 12.64 14.49 -0.04
CA ASN A 177 13.94 14.86 -0.63
C ASN A 177 13.89 15.75 -1.86
#